data_AF-A0A4Z0C0V9-F1
#
_entry.id   AF-A0A4Z0C0V9-F1
#
_cell.length_a   1.000
_cell.length_b   1.000
_cell.length_c   1.000
_cell.angle_alpha   90.00
_cell.angle_beta   90.00
_cell.angle_gamma   90.00
#
_symmetry.space_group_name_H-M   'P 1'
#
loop_
_entity.id
_entity.type
_entity.pdbx_description
1 polymer ?
#
loop_
_entity_poly.entity_id
_entity_poly.type
_entity_poly.pdbx_seq_one_letter_code
_entity_poly.pdbx_strand_id
1 'polypeptide(L)'
;MTLTIEREPSPPGTYFWAQQFMPAGPVDHGGYFGLQTGGTIGNQVVGKMLIFSIWNAVEAQAGPSATAQPFGGEGIGYSVRRAFAWQENVPYTFRMQRQADPLWWALDISAPGMEPIHLGRIRVTQQVGLGHWLPQFTEYFTQLPGCHAMPPARAVFSNLMFDQYQVAAQDPTTYGPCRDWARSTIVNGASVHETGIASAEQ
;
A
#
# COMPACT_ATOMS: atom_id res chain seq x y z
N MET A 1 6.50 4.04 -8.19
CA MET A 1 7.07 4.12 -6.83
C MET A 1 7.78 2.81 -6.55
N THR A 2 8.88 2.81 -5.82
CA THR A 2 9.51 1.62 -5.26
C THR A 2 9.19 1.50 -3.77
N LEU A 3 8.85 0.30 -3.31
CA LEU A 3 8.70 -0.06 -1.90
C LEU A 3 9.66 -1.20 -1.58
N THR A 4 10.46 -1.02 -0.53
CA THR A 4 11.36 -2.05 0.01
C THR A 4 11.01 -2.26 1.47
N ILE A 5 10.74 -3.51 1.86
CA ILE A 5 10.66 -3.88 3.27
C ILE A 5 12.07 -4.28 3.69
N GLU A 6 12.75 -3.42 4.45
CA GLU A 6 14.12 -3.69 4.92
C GLU A 6 14.15 -4.51 6.21
N ARG A 7 13.04 -4.49 6.96
CA ARG A 7 12.85 -5.35 8.12
C ARG A 7 11.42 -5.86 8.18
N GLU A 8 11.26 -7.14 7.92
CA GLU A 8 10.02 -7.88 8.16
C GLU A 8 9.85 -8.13 9.67
N PRO A 9 8.63 -7.96 10.22
CA PRO A 9 8.34 -8.28 11.61
C PRO A 9 8.55 -9.77 11.95
N SER A 10 9.13 -10.05 13.13
CA SER A 10 9.27 -11.40 13.69
C SER A 10 8.79 -11.44 15.15
N PRO A 11 7.84 -12.33 15.53
CA PRO A 11 7.03 -13.17 14.65
C PRO A 11 6.19 -12.32 13.67
N PRO A 12 5.70 -12.90 12.56
CA PRO A 12 5.00 -12.13 11.53
C PRO A 12 3.75 -11.47 12.12
N GLY A 13 3.84 -10.16 12.32
CA GLY A 13 2.70 -9.28 12.60
C GLY A 13 1.90 -9.01 11.33
N THR A 14 0.76 -8.34 11.47
CA THR A 14 -0.15 -7.93 10.41
C THR A 14 0.11 -6.48 10.04
N TYR A 15 0.89 -6.29 8.99
CA TYR A 15 1.34 -5.00 8.51
C TYR A 15 0.86 -4.76 7.09
N PHE A 16 0.48 -3.52 6.81
CA PHE A 16 0.22 -3.05 5.47
C PHE A 16 1.08 -1.83 5.18
N TRP A 17 1.92 -1.91 4.14
CA TRP A 17 2.76 -0.82 3.66
C TRP A 17 2.24 -0.39 2.30
N ALA A 18 1.77 0.85 2.20
CA ALA A 18 1.00 1.26 1.03
C ALA A 18 1.27 2.70 0.59
N GLN A 19 1.12 2.88 -0.70
CA GLN A 19 0.91 4.18 -1.32
C GLN A 19 -0.60 4.41 -1.43
N GLN A 20 -1.10 5.48 -0.83
CA GLN A 20 -2.45 5.96 -1.08
C GLN A 20 -2.42 7.03 -2.19
N PHE A 21 -3.51 7.13 -2.93
CA PHE A 21 -3.72 8.16 -3.91
C PHE A 21 -5.15 8.69 -3.79
N MET A 22 -5.31 9.98 -4.10
CA MET A 22 -6.60 10.65 -4.12
C MET A 22 -6.79 11.27 -5.51
N PRO A 23 -8.02 11.32 -6.03
CA PRO A 23 -8.30 12.02 -7.27
C PRO A 23 -8.18 13.55 -7.10
N ALA A 24 -7.97 14.25 -8.21
CA ALA A 24 -8.04 15.70 -8.24
C ALA A 24 -9.51 16.16 -8.16
N GLY A 25 -9.81 17.08 -7.24
CA GLY A 25 -11.15 17.63 -7.04
C GLY A 25 -11.98 16.89 -5.98
N PRO A 26 -13.29 17.17 -5.89
CA PRO A 26 -14.15 16.72 -4.77
C PRO A 26 -14.64 15.26 -4.92
N VAL A 27 -14.00 14.47 -5.79
CA VAL A 27 -14.49 13.15 -6.17
C VAL A 27 -14.02 12.12 -5.16
N ASP A 28 -14.93 11.30 -4.63
CA ASP A 28 -14.59 10.32 -3.61
C ASP A 28 -14.20 8.96 -4.24
N HIS A 29 -13.09 8.92 -4.99
CA HIS A 29 -12.53 7.70 -5.61
C HIS A 29 -11.05 7.50 -5.29
N GLY A 30 -10.65 7.77 -4.04
CA GLY A 30 -9.31 7.46 -3.58
C GLY A 30 -8.99 5.98 -3.69
N GLY A 31 -7.74 5.61 -3.47
CA GLY A 31 -7.35 4.23 -3.39
C GLY A 31 -5.96 4.06 -2.82
N TYR A 32 -5.53 2.81 -2.75
CA TYR A 32 -4.20 2.47 -2.29
C TYR A 32 -3.68 1.21 -2.96
N PHE A 33 -2.36 1.06 -2.97
CA PHE A 33 -1.71 -0.19 -3.34
C PHE A 33 -0.46 -0.42 -2.49
N GLY A 34 -0.09 -1.68 -2.30
CA GLY A 34 1.04 -2.00 -1.43
C GLY A 34 1.28 -3.48 -1.19
N LEU A 35 2.09 -3.74 -0.17
CA LEU A 35 2.45 -5.07 0.34
C LEU A 35 1.84 -5.27 1.72
N GLN A 36 1.32 -6.46 1.97
CA GLN A 36 0.72 -6.83 3.26
C GLN A 36 1.28 -8.16 3.79
N THR A 37 1.38 -8.30 5.12
CA THR A 37 1.44 -9.59 5.84
C THR A 37 0.08 -9.94 6.46
N GLY A 38 -0.18 -11.22 6.73
CA GLY A 38 -1.46 -11.66 7.32
C GLY A 38 -2.68 -11.30 6.46
N GLY A 39 -2.50 -11.25 5.15
CA GLY A 39 -3.52 -10.95 4.17
C GLY A 39 -4.56 -12.05 4.00
N THR A 40 -5.75 -11.64 3.56
CA THR A 40 -6.90 -12.50 3.31
C THR A 40 -7.47 -12.22 1.92
N ILE A 41 -7.76 -13.29 1.18
CA ILE A 41 -8.47 -13.26 -0.11
C ILE A 41 -9.76 -14.09 0.05
N GLY A 42 -10.91 -13.49 -0.22
CA GLY A 42 -12.20 -14.03 0.21
C GLY A 42 -12.18 -14.31 1.73
N ASN A 43 -12.42 -15.56 2.11
CA ASN A 43 -12.38 -16.02 3.50
C ASN A 43 -11.10 -16.79 3.85
N GLN A 44 -10.08 -16.78 2.98
CA GLN A 44 -8.85 -17.55 3.16
C GLN A 44 -7.68 -16.64 3.53
N VAL A 45 -6.97 -16.99 4.61
CA VAL A 45 -5.70 -16.37 4.97
C VAL A 45 -4.62 -16.83 3.99
N VAL A 46 -3.94 -15.87 3.37
CA VAL A 46 -2.87 -16.10 2.38
C VAL A 46 -1.51 -15.61 2.85
N GLY A 47 -1.43 -14.93 3.99
CA GLY A 47 -0.18 -14.43 4.55
C GLY A 47 0.33 -13.22 3.77
N LYS A 48 1.44 -13.34 3.05
CA LYS A 48 2.00 -12.23 2.27
C LYS A 48 1.20 -11.98 0.99
N MET A 49 0.84 -10.74 0.69
CA MET A 49 0.08 -10.42 -0.51
C MET A 49 0.35 -9.03 -1.10
N LEU A 50 -0.01 -8.89 -2.37
CA LEU A 50 -0.18 -7.62 -3.09
C LEU A 50 -1.64 -7.17 -3.00
N ILE A 51 -1.85 -5.86 -2.85
CA ILE A 51 -3.18 -5.25 -2.82
C ILE A 51 -3.22 -4.03 -3.72
N PHE A 52 -4.34 -3.87 -4.43
CA PHE A 52 -4.75 -2.64 -5.08
C PHE A 52 -6.23 -2.42 -4.81
N SER A 53 -6.62 -1.29 -4.24
CA SER A 53 -8.00 -0.98 -3.90
C SER A 53 -8.38 0.43 -4.32
N ILE A 54 -9.64 0.61 -4.73
CA ILE A 54 -10.24 1.93 -5.01
C ILE A 54 -11.62 1.99 -4.35
N TRP A 55 -11.84 3.04 -3.56
CA TRP A 55 -13.14 3.34 -2.97
C TRP A 55 -14.14 3.81 -4.04
N ASN A 56 -15.41 3.45 -3.85
CA ASN A 56 -16.55 3.76 -4.72
C ASN A 56 -16.34 3.34 -6.19
N ALA A 57 -15.41 2.42 -6.46
CA ALA A 57 -15.28 1.79 -7.77
C ALA A 57 -16.50 0.91 -8.09
N VAL A 58 -16.79 0.75 -9.38
CA VAL A 58 -18.00 0.03 -9.84
C VAL A 58 -17.71 -1.36 -10.37
N GLU A 59 -16.47 -1.62 -10.75
CA GLU A 59 -16.05 -2.88 -11.34
C GLU A 59 -14.56 -3.11 -11.10
N ALA A 60 -14.12 -4.37 -11.05
CA ALA A 60 -12.71 -4.73 -11.05
C ALA A 60 -12.47 -6.03 -11.82
N GLN A 61 -11.30 -6.13 -12.43
CA GLN A 61 -10.86 -7.28 -13.20
C GLN A 61 -9.48 -7.71 -12.71
N ALA A 62 -9.37 -8.97 -12.31
CA ALA A 62 -8.13 -9.52 -11.79
C ALA A 62 -7.17 -9.86 -12.92
N GLY A 63 -5.87 -9.63 -12.69
CA GLY A 63 -4.81 -10.20 -13.50
C GLY A 63 -4.57 -11.69 -13.18
N PRO A 64 -3.62 -12.33 -13.86
CA PRO A 64 -3.28 -13.74 -13.62
C PRO A 64 -2.96 -14.03 -12.14
N SER A 65 -3.63 -15.06 -11.60
CA SER A 65 -3.49 -15.50 -10.21
C SER A 65 -3.87 -14.45 -9.15
N ALA A 66 -4.57 -13.39 -9.54
CA ALA A 66 -5.17 -12.42 -8.64
C ALA A 66 -6.67 -12.68 -8.48
N THR A 67 -7.28 -12.04 -7.48
CA THR A 67 -8.72 -12.07 -7.23
C THR A 67 -9.22 -10.64 -7.12
N ALA A 68 -10.22 -10.31 -7.92
CA ALA A 68 -10.99 -9.08 -7.81
C ALA A 68 -12.19 -9.35 -6.90
N GLN A 69 -12.39 -8.52 -5.89
CA GLN A 69 -13.47 -8.66 -4.92
C GLN A 69 -13.93 -7.30 -4.40
N PRO A 70 -15.21 -7.14 -4.03
CA PRO A 70 -15.64 -5.95 -3.32
C PRO A 70 -15.00 -5.89 -1.92
N PHE A 71 -14.90 -4.69 -1.36
CA PHE A 71 -14.59 -4.48 0.07
C PHE A 71 -15.61 -3.54 0.72
N GLY A 72 -15.69 -3.61 2.05
CA GLY A 72 -16.58 -2.83 2.91
C GLY A 72 -15.91 -2.45 4.24
N GLY A 73 -16.69 -1.86 5.16
CA GLY A 73 -16.24 -1.49 6.51
C GLY A 73 -15.91 0.00 6.61
N GLU A 74 -14.72 0.38 6.14
CA GLU A 74 -14.23 1.77 6.12
C GLU A 74 -14.54 2.45 4.77
N GLY A 75 -15.81 2.37 4.36
CA GLY A 75 -16.27 2.68 3.01
C GLY A 75 -16.45 1.43 2.16
N ILE A 76 -16.82 1.61 0.89
CA ILE A 76 -17.08 0.53 -0.07
C ILE A 76 -16.22 0.70 -1.32
N GLY A 77 -15.95 -0.38 -2.04
CA GLY A 77 -15.23 -0.31 -3.30
C GLY A 77 -14.80 -1.68 -3.81
N TYR A 78 -13.76 -1.71 -4.63
CA TYR A 78 -13.16 -2.94 -5.14
C TYR A 78 -11.69 -3.04 -4.80
N SER A 79 -11.25 -4.28 -4.58
CA SER A 79 -9.87 -4.65 -4.32
C SER A 79 -9.45 -5.76 -5.27
N VAL A 80 -8.27 -5.65 -5.86
CA VAL A 80 -7.58 -6.73 -6.55
C VAL A 80 -6.41 -7.19 -5.68
N ARG A 81 -6.41 -8.47 -5.34
CA ARG A 81 -5.45 -9.06 -4.38
C ARG A 81 -4.78 -10.27 -4.96
N ARG A 82 -3.51 -10.49 -4.64
CA ARG A 82 -2.76 -11.69 -5.04
C ARG A 82 -1.87 -12.17 -3.91
N ALA A 83 -2.02 -13.43 -3.52
CA ALA A 83 -1.06 -14.09 -2.65
C ALA A 83 0.33 -14.00 -3.29
N PHE A 84 1.27 -13.40 -2.58
CA PHE A 84 2.58 -13.07 -3.11
C PHE A 84 3.60 -13.04 -1.98
N ALA A 85 4.47 -14.04 -1.96
CA ALA A 85 5.54 -14.17 -0.99
C ALA A 85 6.68 -13.20 -1.28
N TRP A 86 6.41 -11.90 -1.13
CA TRP A 86 7.43 -10.86 -1.23
C TRP A 86 8.55 -11.11 -0.20
N GLN A 87 9.75 -10.65 -0.55
CA GLN A 87 10.96 -10.89 0.21
C GLN A 87 11.48 -9.58 0.82
N GLU A 88 12.05 -9.68 2.02
CA GLU A 88 12.78 -8.58 2.63
C GLU A 88 13.95 -8.15 1.73
N ASN A 89 14.30 -6.86 1.75
CA ASN A 89 15.38 -6.25 0.99
C ASN A 89 15.25 -6.35 -0.54
N VAL A 90 14.07 -6.72 -1.06
CA VAL A 90 13.75 -6.66 -2.49
C VAL A 90 12.98 -5.37 -2.81
N PRO A 91 13.49 -4.53 -3.73
CA PRO A 91 12.78 -3.34 -4.16
C PRO A 91 11.69 -3.69 -5.18
N TYR A 92 10.42 -3.53 -4.79
CA TYR A 92 9.27 -3.72 -5.67
C TYR A 92 8.83 -2.39 -6.28
N THR A 93 8.84 -2.31 -7.60
CA THR A 93 8.36 -1.14 -8.35
C THR A 93 6.89 -1.31 -8.69
N PHE A 94 6.06 -0.40 -8.20
CA PHE A 94 4.65 -0.28 -8.49
C PHE A 94 4.43 0.82 -9.54
N ARG A 95 3.73 0.47 -10.62
CA ARG A 95 3.29 1.38 -11.69
C ARG A 95 1.77 1.32 -11.81
N MET A 96 1.12 2.38 -11.33
CA MET A 96 -0.30 2.61 -11.57
C MET A 96 -0.47 3.42 -12.85
N GLN A 97 -1.39 3.02 -13.72
CA GLN A 97 -1.58 3.67 -15.02
C GLN A 97 -3.04 3.63 -15.47
N ARG A 98 -3.48 4.68 -16.16
CA ARG A 98 -4.75 4.63 -16.91
C ARG A 98 -4.59 3.74 -18.12
N GLN A 99 -5.67 3.06 -18.48
CA GLN A 99 -5.74 2.25 -19.69
C GLN A 99 -6.29 3.07 -20.88
N ALA A 100 -6.44 2.43 -22.04
CA ALA A 100 -7.03 3.06 -23.22
C ALA A 100 -8.44 3.63 -22.94
N ASP A 101 -9.22 2.93 -22.13
CA ASP A 101 -10.39 3.50 -21.45
C ASP A 101 -9.92 4.17 -20.14
N PRO A 102 -10.03 5.50 -20.00
CA PRO A 102 -9.48 6.25 -18.87
C PRO A 102 -10.21 5.99 -17.55
N LEU A 103 -11.35 5.31 -17.57
CA LEU A 103 -12.06 4.86 -16.37
C LEU A 103 -11.43 3.61 -15.76
N TRP A 104 -10.59 2.88 -16.50
CA TRP A 104 -9.87 1.71 -16.01
C TRP A 104 -8.45 2.07 -15.57
N TRP A 105 -8.18 1.83 -14.29
CA TRP A 105 -6.87 2.06 -13.71
C TRP A 105 -6.24 0.70 -13.41
N ALA A 106 -5.03 0.48 -13.92
CA ALA A 106 -4.30 -0.77 -13.78
C ALA A 106 -3.11 -0.60 -12.84
N LEU A 107 -2.71 -1.70 -12.21
CA LEU A 107 -1.49 -1.77 -11.41
C LEU A 107 -0.58 -2.90 -11.89
N ASP A 108 0.64 -2.54 -12.23
CA ASP A 108 1.73 -3.46 -12.58
C ASP A 108 2.85 -3.38 -11.54
N ILE A 109 3.46 -4.53 -11.26
CA ILE A 109 4.53 -4.68 -10.27
C ILE A 109 5.73 -5.37 -10.90
N SER A 110 6.93 -4.84 -10.71
CA SER A 110 8.18 -5.45 -11.14
C SER A 110 9.23 -5.42 -10.04
N ALA A 111 10.23 -6.30 -10.14
CA ALA A 111 11.38 -6.37 -9.25
C ALA A 111 12.57 -6.96 -10.02
N PRO A 112 13.83 -6.70 -9.61
CA PRO A 112 14.99 -7.29 -10.25
C PRO A 112 14.91 -8.83 -10.31
N GLY A 113 15.09 -9.41 -11.50
CA GLY A 113 15.06 -10.86 -11.71
C GLY A 113 13.66 -11.51 -11.62
N MET A 114 12.59 -10.70 -11.58
CA MET A 114 11.20 -11.18 -11.53
C MET A 114 10.45 -10.83 -12.82
N GLU A 115 9.65 -11.76 -13.32
CA GLU A 115 8.67 -11.46 -14.38
C GLU A 115 7.65 -10.41 -13.90
N PRO A 116 7.36 -9.36 -14.69
CA PRO A 116 6.37 -8.36 -14.32
C PRO A 116 5.00 -8.97 -14.01
N ILE A 117 4.38 -8.50 -12.95
CA ILE A 117 3.05 -8.90 -12.51
C ILE A 117 2.06 -7.82 -12.91
N HIS A 118 1.14 -8.16 -13.81
CA HIS A 118 -0.11 -7.41 -13.93
C HIS A 118 -1.05 -7.85 -12.82
N LEU A 119 -1.30 -7.00 -11.82
CA LEU A 119 -2.17 -7.37 -10.70
C LEU A 119 -3.64 -7.37 -11.12
N GLY A 120 -4.03 -6.38 -11.94
CA GLY A 120 -5.38 -6.22 -12.46
C GLY A 120 -5.72 -4.75 -12.67
N ARG A 121 -7.02 -4.48 -12.87
CA ARG A 121 -7.56 -3.14 -13.10
C ARG A 121 -8.88 -2.92 -12.36
N ILE A 122 -9.14 -1.67 -12.01
CA ILE A 122 -10.34 -1.23 -11.27
C ILE A 122 -10.98 -0.06 -12.01
N ARG A 123 -12.31 -0.07 -12.13
CA ARG A 123 -13.10 0.93 -12.86
C ARG A 123 -13.66 2.00 -11.93
N VAL A 124 -13.25 3.24 -12.13
CA VAL A 124 -13.84 4.42 -11.47
C VAL A 124 -15.12 4.88 -12.19
N THR A 125 -15.97 5.67 -11.53
CA THR A 125 -17.25 6.12 -12.13
C THR A 125 -17.08 7.28 -13.12
N GLN A 126 -16.00 8.03 -13.00
CA GLN A 126 -15.72 9.21 -13.81
C GLN A 126 -14.22 9.42 -14.00
N GLN A 127 -13.86 10.05 -15.12
CA GLN A 127 -12.47 10.35 -15.41
C GLN A 127 -11.96 11.47 -14.49
N VAL A 128 -10.95 11.16 -13.69
CA VAL A 128 -10.37 12.09 -12.71
C VAL A 128 -8.85 12.11 -12.82
N GLY A 129 -8.27 13.29 -12.66
CA GLY A 129 -6.83 13.48 -12.39
C GLY A 129 -6.40 12.78 -11.10
N LEU A 130 -5.10 12.59 -10.90
CA LEU A 130 -4.59 12.43 -9.53
C LEU A 130 -4.45 13.79 -8.88
N GLY A 131 -4.75 13.83 -7.58
CA GLY A 131 -4.44 14.96 -6.73
C GLY A 131 -2.94 15.07 -6.44
N HIS A 132 -2.56 16.16 -5.79
CA HIS A 132 -1.15 16.43 -5.45
C HIS A 132 -0.72 15.80 -4.12
N TRP A 133 -1.67 15.41 -3.28
CA TRP A 133 -1.42 14.77 -1.99
C TRP A 133 -1.62 13.26 -2.10
N LEU A 134 -0.52 12.52 -2.03
CA LEU A 134 -0.45 11.08 -2.30
C LEU A 134 0.37 10.44 -1.16
N PRO A 135 -0.23 10.24 0.03
CA PRO A 135 0.51 9.86 1.21
C PRO A 135 0.94 8.40 1.11
N GLN A 136 2.04 8.10 1.78
CA GLN A 136 2.49 6.74 2.05
C GLN A 136 2.13 6.43 3.49
N PHE A 137 1.69 5.20 3.76
CA PHE A 137 1.34 4.81 5.12
C PHE A 137 1.82 3.40 5.45
N THR A 138 1.98 3.18 6.74
CA THR A 138 2.23 1.87 7.33
C THR A 138 1.25 1.67 8.45
N GLU A 139 0.50 0.58 8.35
CA GLU A 139 -0.51 0.23 9.34
C GLU A 139 -0.17 -1.11 9.97
N TYR A 140 -0.29 -1.18 11.30
CA TYR A 140 -0.40 -2.43 12.03
C TYR A 140 -1.87 -2.62 12.42
N PHE A 141 -2.53 -3.65 11.90
CA PHE A 141 -4.00 -3.80 11.95
C PHE A 141 -4.46 -4.97 12.84
N THR A 142 -3.67 -5.33 13.85
CA THR A 142 -4.09 -6.31 14.85
C THR A 142 -4.02 -5.73 16.25
N GLN A 143 -4.82 -6.30 17.14
CA GLN A 143 -4.83 -5.90 18.53
C GLN A 143 -3.52 -6.31 19.20
N LEU A 144 -2.88 -5.36 19.86
CA LEU A 144 -1.70 -5.59 20.69
C LEU A 144 -2.13 -5.70 22.16
N PRO A 145 -1.46 -6.52 22.98
CA PRO A 145 -1.58 -6.46 24.44
C PRO A 145 -1.02 -5.13 25.00
N GLY A 146 -0.15 -4.45 24.24
CA GLY A 146 0.35 -3.11 24.51
C GLY A 146 1.33 -2.68 23.42
N CYS A 147 1.63 -1.39 23.31
CA CYS A 147 2.47 -0.86 22.22
C CYS A 147 3.90 -1.42 22.23
N HIS A 148 4.41 -1.82 23.39
CA HIS A 148 5.70 -2.51 23.54
C HIS A 148 5.75 -3.89 22.84
N ALA A 149 4.59 -4.48 22.54
CA ALA A 149 4.49 -5.76 21.84
C ALA A 149 4.41 -5.58 20.32
N MET A 150 4.43 -4.34 19.80
CA MET A 150 4.42 -4.08 18.37
C MET A 150 5.71 -4.65 17.74
N PRO A 151 5.62 -5.64 16.83
CA PRO A 151 6.81 -6.24 16.24
C PRO A 151 7.60 -5.21 15.43
N PRO A 152 8.92 -5.10 15.60
CA PRO A 152 9.69 -4.13 14.85
C PRO A 152 9.62 -4.37 13.34
N ALA A 153 9.35 -3.31 12.57
CA ALA A 153 9.35 -3.37 11.11
C ALA A 153 9.93 -2.08 10.52
N ARG A 154 10.48 -2.19 9.30
CA ARG A 154 11.01 -1.04 8.58
C ARG A 154 10.75 -1.15 7.08
N ALA A 155 10.21 -0.07 6.52
CA ALA A 155 9.95 0.05 5.09
C ALA A 155 10.47 1.38 4.54
N VAL A 156 10.95 1.33 3.29
CA VAL A 156 11.39 2.50 2.53
C VAL A 156 10.55 2.63 1.28
N PHE A 157 10.02 3.84 1.11
CA PHE A 157 9.25 4.23 -0.05
C PHE A 157 10.03 5.27 -0.84
N SER A 158 10.20 5.06 -2.14
CA SER A 158 10.66 6.13 -3.02
C SER A 158 9.57 7.18 -3.20
N ASN A 159 9.91 8.29 -3.84
CA ASN A 159 8.92 9.20 -4.40
C ASN A 159 7.91 8.45 -5.29
N LEU A 160 6.65 8.87 -5.24
CA LEU A 160 5.65 8.39 -6.18
C LEU A 160 5.94 8.98 -7.56
N MET A 161 5.83 8.13 -8.56
CA MET A 161 5.81 8.54 -9.96
C MET A 161 4.38 8.30 -10.46
N PHE A 162 3.73 9.35 -10.93
CA PHE A 162 2.46 9.26 -11.66
C PHE A 162 2.59 9.99 -12.98
N ASP A 163 2.44 9.26 -14.08
CA ASP A 163 2.81 9.72 -15.42
C ASP A 163 4.24 10.31 -15.44
N GLN A 164 4.38 11.62 -15.71
CA GLN A 164 5.65 12.35 -15.72
C GLN A 164 5.93 13.09 -14.40
N TYR A 165 5.00 13.05 -13.45
CA TYR A 165 5.10 13.80 -12.19
C TYR A 165 5.74 12.94 -11.11
N GLN A 166 6.75 13.51 -10.47
CA GLN A 166 7.34 12.97 -9.26
C GLN A 166 6.73 13.71 -8.07
N VAL A 167 6.07 12.98 -7.18
CA VAL A 167 5.57 13.52 -5.91
C VAL A 167 6.53 13.10 -4.83
N ALA A 168 7.20 14.10 -4.24
CA ALA A 168 8.14 13.89 -3.15
C ALA A 168 7.41 13.34 -1.92
N ALA A 169 8.09 12.51 -1.12
CA ALA A 169 7.64 12.22 0.23
C ALA A 169 7.48 13.54 1.01
N GLN A 170 6.36 13.71 1.71
CA GLN A 170 6.01 14.91 2.46
C GLN A 170 5.37 14.52 3.79
N ASP A 171 5.40 15.44 4.75
CA ASP A 171 4.64 15.39 6.00
C ASP A 171 4.76 14.06 6.78
N PRO A 172 5.98 13.62 7.14
CA PRO A 172 6.16 12.40 7.91
C PRO A 172 5.50 12.57 9.28
N THR A 173 4.44 11.81 9.52
CA THR A 173 3.68 11.85 10.77
C THR A 173 3.32 10.45 11.24
N THR A 174 3.10 10.32 12.54
CA THR A 174 2.68 9.08 13.19
C THR A 174 1.37 9.34 13.94
N TYR A 175 0.42 8.41 13.84
CA TYR A 175 -0.88 8.54 14.50
C TYR A 175 -1.31 7.20 15.11
N GLY A 176 -2.42 7.24 15.86
CA GLY A 176 -2.98 6.09 16.56
C GLY A 176 -2.40 5.86 17.95
N PRO A 177 -2.90 4.85 18.68
CA PRO A 177 -2.56 4.61 20.09
C PRO A 177 -1.09 4.31 20.34
N CYS A 178 -0.39 3.74 19.35
CA CYS A 178 1.02 3.37 19.45
C CYS A 178 1.96 4.27 18.64
N ARG A 179 1.55 5.52 18.38
CA ARG A 179 2.35 6.47 17.59
C ARG A 179 3.76 6.70 18.16
N ASP A 180 3.92 6.64 19.49
CA ASP A 180 5.21 6.86 20.16
C ASP A 180 6.18 5.67 19.99
N TRP A 181 5.68 4.55 19.46
CA TRP A 181 6.44 3.35 19.09
C TRP A 181 6.64 3.23 17.58
N ALA A 182 6.41 4.32 16.85
CA ALA A 182 6.62 4.43 15.43
C ALA A 182 7.43 5.69 15.10
N ARG A 183 8.06 5.68 13.94
CA ARG A 183 8.75 6.84 13.39
C ARG A 183 8.54 6.87 11.88
N SER A 184 8.21 8.03 11.38
CA SER A 184 8.26 8.34 9.96
C SER A 184 9.30 9.44 9.75
N THR A 185 10.18 9.28 8.78
CA THR A 185 11.22 10.26 8.43
C THR A 185 11.42 10.31 6.92
N ILE A 186 11.97 11.41 6.44
CA ILE A 186 12.42 11.52 5.04
C ILE A 186 13.95 11.51 5.04
N VAL A 187 14.55 10.53 4.35
CA VAL A 187 16.00 10.37 4.22
C VAL A 187 16.33 10.31 2.74
N ASN A 188 17.17 11.24 2.27
CA ASN A 188 17.57 11.36 0.85
C ASN A 188 16.37 11.37 -0.13
N GLY A 189 15.26 11.98 0.28
CA GLY A 189 14.03 12.04 -0.52
C GLY A 189 13.19 10.76 -0.54
N ALA A 190 13.52 9.75 0.27
CA ALA A 190 12.68 8.57 0.47
C ALA A 190 11.96 8.65 1.82
N SER A 191 10.71 8.20 1.89
CA SER A 191 10.01 8.04 3.17
C SER A 191 10.46 6.74 3.83
N VAL A 192 10.87 6.82 5.09
CA VAL A 192 11.29 5.68 5.91
C VAL A 192 10.31 5.55 7.07
N HIS A 193 9.61 4.41 7.11
CA HIS A 193 8.66 4.08 8.16
C HIS A 193 9.23 2.98 9.04
N GLU A 194 9.25 3.23 10.34
CA GLU A 194 9.72 2.32 11.37
C GLU A 194 8.62 2.14 12.42
N THR A 195 8.41 0.90 12.86
CA THR A 195 7.49 0.56 13.96
C THR A 195 8.20 -0.36 14.96
N GLY A 196 7.64 -0.50 16.15
CA GLY A 196 8.24 -1.29 17.23
C GLY A 196 9.60 -0.75 17.67
N ILE A 197 9.83 0.55 17.49
CA ILE A 197 11.01 1.21 18.06
C ILE A 197 10.78 1.36 19.56
N ALA A 198 11.79 1.04 20.37
CA ALA A 198 11.70 1.31 21.81
C ALA A 198 11.40 2.79 22.02
N SER A 199 10.36 3.11 22.79
CA SER A 199 10.13 4.49 23.21
C SER A 199 11.39 4.96 23.93
N ALA A 200 11.97 6.09 23.52
CA ALA A 200 12.93 6.77 24.39
C ALA A 200 12.22 6.96 25.74
N GLU A 201 12.84 6.43 26.79
CA GLU A 201 12.30 6.35 28.15
C GLU A 201 11.57 7.65 28.55
N GLN A 202 10.35 7.50 29.05
CA GLN A 202 9.68 8.52 29.87
C GLN A 202 10.02 8.27 31.34
#